data_AF-Q4SZA7-F1
#
_entry.id   AF-Q4SZA7-F1
#
_cell.length_a   1.000
_cell.length_b   1.000
_cell.length_c   1.000
_cell.angle_alpha   90.00
_cell.angle_beta   90.00
_cell.angle_gamma   90.00
#
_symmetry.space_group_name_H-M   'P 1'
#
loop_
_entity.id
_entity.type
_entity.pdbx_description
1 polymer ?
#
loop_
_entity_poly.entity_id
_entity_poly.type
_entity_poly.pdbx_seq_one_letter_code
_entity_poly.pdbx_strand_id
1 'polypeptide(L)'
;DGASLESWLNKATNPSNRQEDWEYIMGFCDQVKKELEGPQISVKLLVHKIQSPQEWEALQALTVLEACMRNCGRGFHNEVGKFRFLNELVKVISPKYLGDKVSERVKTKVITMLYSWTVSLPDEAKISEAYHMLKLQGE
;
A
#
# COMPACT_ATOMS: atom_id res chain seq x y z
N ASP A 1 -20.46 18.49 -0.55
CA ASP A 1 -19.03 18.46 -0.89
C ASP A 1 -18.40 17.15 -0.47
N GLY A 2 -18.04 16.30 -1.44
CA GLY A 2 -17.37 15.03 -1.15
C GLY A 2 -15.88 15.29 -0.87
N ALA A 3 -15.36 14.77 0.24
CA ALA A 3 -13.93 14.84 0.51
C ALA A 3 -13.16 14.03 -0.56
N SER A 4 -12.06 14.60 -1.07
CA SER A 4 -11.22 13.97 -2.09
C SER A 4 -10.46 12.76 -1.52
N LEU A 5 -9.98 11.88 -2.40
CA LEU A 5 -9.09 10.76 -2.02
C LEU A 5 -7.91 11.23 -1.17
N GLU A 6 -7.29 12.34 -1.54
CA GLU A 6 -6.17 12.93 -0.80
C GLU A 6 -6.59 13.39 0.61
N SER A 7 -7.77 14.00 0.75
CA SER A 7 -8.28 14.42 2.06
C SER A 7 -8.52 13.23 2.98
N TRP A 8 -9.16 12.18 2.50
CA TRP A 8 -9.38 10.95 3.27
C TRP A 8 -8.07 10.29 3.66
N LEU A 9 -7.13 10.16 2.72
CA LEU A 9 -5.84 9.52 2.99
C LEU A 9 -5.02 10.31 4.01
N ASN A 10 -4.96 11.63 3.87
CA ASN A 10 -4.22 12.49 4.81
C ASN A 10 -4.75 12.38 6.25
N LYS A 11 -6.06 12.21 6.42
CA LYS A 11 -6.65 11.97 7.75
C LYS A 11 -6.36 10.56 8.25
N ALA A 12 -6.50 9.56 7.39
CA ALA A 12 -6.25 8.15 7.73
C ALA A 12 -4.79 7.86 8.08
N THR A 13 -3.84 8.61 7.52
CA THR A 13 -2.40 8.41 7.72
C THR A 13 -1.72 9.56 8.46
N ASN A 14 -2.47 10.36 9.23
CA ASN A 14 -1.88 11.49 9.94
C ASN A 14 -0.88 10.97 11.01
N PRO A 15 0.38 11.44 11.03
CA PRO A 15 1.37 11.02 12.03
C PRO A 15 0.96 11.29 13.48
N SER A 16 0.00 12.20 13.71
CA SER A 16 -0.53 12.53 15.04
C SER A 16 -1.67 11.62 15.50
N ASN A 17 -2.14 10.70 14.65
CA ASN A 17 -3.15 9.73 15.04
C ASN A 17 -2.64 8.84 16.17
N ARG A 18 -3.44 8.62 17.22
CA ARG A 18 -3.05 7.74 18.34
C ARG A 18 -3.21 6.26 18.04
N GLN A 19 -4.08 5.95 17.07
CA GLN A 19 -4.42 4.62 16.61
C GLN A 19 -4.95 4.70 15.18
N GLU A 20 -5.14 3.55 14.54
CA GLU A 20 -5.77 3.47 13.22
C GLU A 20 -7.20 4.02 13.28
N ASP A 21 -7.52 4.95 12.38
CA ASP A 21 -8.84 5.54 12.27
C ASP A 21 -9.64 4.84 11.16
N TRP A 22 -10.42 3.83 11.55
CA TRP A 22 -11.18 3.01 10.63
C TRP A 22 -12.30 3.77 9.91
N GLU A 23 -12.76 4.90 10.46
CA GLU A 23 -13.72 5.75 9.77
C GLU A 23 -13.07 6.37 8.53
N TYR A 24 -11.88 6.96 8.68
CA TYR A 24 -11.16 7.55 7.53
C TYR A 24 -10.64 6.49 6.56
N ILE A 25 -10.21 5.33 7.05
CA ILE A 25 -9.75 4.21 6.20
C ILE A 25 -10.90 3.71 5.31
N MET A 26 -12.09 3.48 5.89
CA MET A 26 -13.24 3.02 5.11
C MET A 26 -13.78 4.12 4.20
N GLY A 27 -13.77 5.39 4.64
CA GLY A 27 -14.11 6.54 3.80
C GLY A 27 -13.20 6.66 2.57
N PHE A 28 -11.89 6.39 2.71
CA PHE A 28 -10.98 6.30 1.58
C PHE A 28 -11.37 5.15 0.62
N CYS A 29 -11.63 3.95 1.14
CA CYS A 29 -12.04 2.81 0.33
C CYS A 29 -13.34 3.07 -0.45
N ASP A 30 -14.32 3.72 0.18
CA ASP A 30 -15.58 4.09 -0.45
C ASP A 30 -15.38 5.13 -1.56
N GLN A 31 -14.50 6.10 -1.33
CA GLN A 31 -14.15 7.08 -2.35
C GLN A 31 -13.42 6.45 -3.53
N VAL A 32 -12.53 5.46 -3.30
CA VAL A 32 -11.85 4.70 -4.37
C VAL A 32 -12.85 3.99 -5.28
N LYS A 33 -13.90 3.40 -4.71
CA LYS A 33 -14.94 2.71 -5.49
C LYS A 33 -15.85 3.66 -6.27
N LYS A 34 -16.02 4.90 -5.78
CA LYS A 34 -16.93 5.88 -6.35
C LYS A 34 -16.37 6.58 -7.58
N GLU A 35 -15.06 6.82 -7.62
CA GLU A 35 -14.39 7.53 -8.72
C GLU A 35 -13.96 6.58 -9.84
N LEU A 36 -14.19 6.97 -11.10
CA LEU A 36 -13.79 6.17 -12.27
C LEU A 36 -12.28 5.90 -12.31
N GLU A 37 -11.47 6.93 -12.00
CA GLU A 37 -10.01 6.83 -11.90
C GLU A 37 -9.52 6.59 -10.46
N GLY A 38 -10.45 6.26 -9.55
CA GLY A 38 -10.18 6.09 -8.12
C GLY A 38 -9.04 5.09 -7.85
N PRO A 39 -9.05 3.88 -8.46
CA PRO A 39 -7.95 2.93 -8.34
C PRO A 39 -6.59 3.49 -8.77
N GLN A 40 -6.52 4.17 -9.92
CA GLN A 40 -5.26 4.70 -10.48
C GLN A 40 -4.68 5.84 -9.64
N ILE A 41 -5.54 6.69 -9.08
CA ILE A 41 -5.14 7.82 -8.24
C ILE A 41 -4.73 7.32 -6.86
N SER A 42 -5.54 6.46 -6.23
CA SER A 42 -5.30 5.97 -4.87
C SER A 42 -3.98 5.23 -4.71
N VAL A 43 -3.61 4.34 -5.63
CA VAL A 43 -2.33 3.61 -5.55
C VAL A 43 -1.12 4.56 -5.59
N LYS A 44 -1.20 5.67 -6.34
CA LYS A 44 -0.13 6.68 -6.38
C LYS A 44 0.00 7.42 -5.05
N LEU A 45 -1.13 7.83 -4.48
CA LEU A 45 -1.17 8.50 -3.18
C LEU A 45 -0.67 7.58 -2.05
N LEU A 46 -1.07 6.30 -2.08
CA LEU A 46 -0.64 5.29 -1.11
C LEU A 46 0.87 5.06 -1.17
N VAL A 47 1.46 4.91 -2.36
CA VAL A 47 2.92 4.75 -2.50
C VAL A 47 3.67 5.90 -1.82
N HIS A 48 3.23 7.14 -2.06
CA HIS A 48 3.87 8.31 -1.46
C HIS A 48 3.83 8.27 0.07
N LYS A 49 2.71 7.83 0.67
CA LYS A 49 2.57 7.69 2.13
C LYS A 49 3.36 6.50 2.69
N ILE A 50 3.42 5.38 1.97
CA ILE A 50 4.19 4.19 2.36
C ILE A 50 5.70 4.47 2.39
N GLN A 51 6.19 5.33 1.49
CA GLN A 51 7.59 5.76 1.44
C GLN A 51 7.92 6.87 2.47
N SER A 52 6.98 7.23 3.35
CA SER A 52 7.21 8.24 4.38
C SER A 52 8.38 7.86 5.29
N PRO A 53 9.27 8.81 5.66
CA PRO A 53 10.29 8.56 6.67
C PRO A 53 9.70 8.40 8.08
N GLN A 54 8.44 8.78 8.28
CA GLN A 54 7.75 8.61 9.56
C GLN A 54 7.15 7.20 9.62
N GLU A 55 7.71 6.33 10.48
CA GLU A 55 7.26 4.95 10.63
C GLU A 55 5.73 4.84 10.78
N TRP A 56 5.14 5.69 11.63
CA TRP A 56 3.72 5.59 11.91
C TRP A 56 2.82 6.01 10.73
N GLU A 57 3.24 6.97 9.90
CA GLU A 57 2.51 7.32 8.68
C GLU A 57 2.59 6.18 7.66
N ALA A 58 3.77 5.59 7.48
CA ALA A 58 3.97 4.46 6.57
C ALA A 58 3.15 3.23 7.00
N LEU A 59 3.14 2.91 8.30
CA LEU A 59 2.34 1.79 8.83
C LEU A 59 0.84 1.98 8.63
N GLN A 60 0.32 3.18 8.90
CA GLN A 60 -1.09 3.50 8.64
C GLN A 60 -1.42 3.41 7.15
N ALA A 61 -0.52 3.89 6.27
CA ALA A 61 -0.70 3.77 4.83
C ALA A 61 -0.75 2.31 4.35
N LEU A 62 0.06 1.43 4.95
CA LEU A 62 0.00 -0.01 4.70
C LEU A 62 -1.32 -0.61 5.18
N THR A 63 -1.85 -0.19 6.34
CA THR A 63 -3.19 -0.59 6.80
C THR A 63 -4.28 -0.13 5.83
N VAL A 64 -4.22 1.11 5.32
CA VAL A 64 -5.17 1.61 4.29
C VAL A 64 -5.08 0.75 3.02
N LEU A 65 -3.86 0.40 2.58
CA LEU A 65 -3.66 -0.47 1.42
C LEU A 65 -4.25 -1.86 1.63
N GLU A 66 -4.07 -2.48 2.81
CA GLU A 66 -4.72 -3.76 3.15
C GLU A 66 -6.25 -3.65 3.10
N ALA A 67 -6.81 -2.56 3.65
CA ALA A 67 -8.24 -2.32 3.60
C ALA A 67 -8.75 -2.17 2.16
N CYS A 68 -8.04 -1.42 1.30
CA CYS A 68 -8.40 -1.29 -0.11
C CYS A 68 -8.32 -2.63 -0.86
N MET A 69 -7.29 -3.45 -0.60
CA MET A 69 -7.20 -4.80 -1.18
C MET A 69 -8.37 -5.70 -0.79
N ARG A 70 -8.97 -5.51 0.38
CA ARG A 70 -10.15 -6.28 0.82
C ARG A 70 -11.46 -5.71 0.28
N ASN A 71 -11.57 -4.39 0.13
CA ASN A 71 -12.86 -3.72 -0.06
C ASN A 71 -13.08 -3.13 -1.47
N CYS A 72 -12.03 -2.85 -2.25
CA CYS A 72 -12.15 -2.10 -3.51
C CYS A 72 -12.25 -2.97 -4.77
N GLY A 73 -12.12 -4.29 -4.62
CA GLY A 73 -12.33 -5.26 -5.68
C GLY A 73 -11.32 -5.20 -6.83
N ARG A 74 -11.68 -5.83 -7.95
CA ARG A 74 -10.75 -6.14 -9.06
C ARG A 74 -10.10 -4.91 -9.70
N GLY A 75 -10.81 -3.79 -9.78
CA GLY A 75 -10.25 -2.55 -10.34
C GLY A 75 -9.01 -2.07 -9.57
N PHE A 76 -9.04 -2.18 -8.24
CA PHE A 76 -7.90 -1.85 -7.38
C PHE A 76 -6.81 -2.92 -7.43
N HIS A 77 -7.19 -4.21 -7.42
CA HIS A 77 -6.23 -5.33 -7.56
C HIS A 77 -5.39 -5.20 -8.84
N ASN A 78 -6.02 -4.88 -9.97
CA ASN A 78 -5.35 -4.70 -11.25
C ASN A 78 -4.30 -3.57 -11.21
N GLU A 79 -4.50 -2.52 -10.43
CA GLU A 79 -3.51 -1.44 -10.28
C GLU A 79 -2.35 -1.86 -9.37
N VAL A 80 -2.65 -2.57 -8.27
CA VAL A 80 -1.64 -3.12 -7.36
C VAL A 80 -0.79 -4.20 -8.03
N GLY A 81 -1.37 -5.04 -8.89
CA GLY A 81 -0.65 -6.09 -9.63
C GLY A 81 0.30 -5.58 -10.71
N LYS A 82 0.33 -4.28 -11.01
CA LYS A 82 1.27 -3.71 -12.01
C LYS A 82 2.66 -3.56 -11.40
N PHE A 83 3.70 -3.88 -12.18
CA PHE A 83 5.09 -3.62 -11.81
C PHE A 83 5.34 -2.17 -11.40
N ARG A 84 4.63 -1.20 -11.99
CA ARG A 84 4.74 0.21 -11.58
C ARG A 84 4.46 0.38 -10.09
N PHE A 85 3.49 -0.32 -9.53
CA PHE A 85 3.19 -0.26 -8.10
C PHE A 85 4.13 -1.16 -7.30
N LEU A 86 4.30 -2.42 -7.72
CA LEU A 86 5.13 -3.39 -7.02
C LEU A 86 6.58 -2.95 -6.86
N ASN A 87 7.16 -2.32 -7.89
CA ASN A 87 8.53 -1.80 -7.83
C ASN A 87 8.68 -0.69 -6.79
N GLU A 88 7.62 0.09 -6.51
CA GLU A 88 7.67 1.10 -5.45
C GLU A 88 7.66 0.47 -4.05
N LEU A 89 6.99 -0.67 -3.87
CA LEU A 89 7.09 -1.46 -2.64
C LEU A 89 8.46 -2.14 -2.49
N VAL A 90 9.03 -2.65 -3.59
CA VAL A 90 10.39 -3.22 -3.58
C VAL A 90 11.42 -2.17 -3.18
N LYS A 91 11.29 -0.92 -3.63
CA LYS A 91 12.18 0.18 -3.22
C LYS A 91 12.14 0.47 -1.71
N VAL A 92 11.01 0.26 -1.05
CA VAL A 92 10.84 0.44 0.40
C VAL A 92 11.68 -0.58 1.17
N ILE A 93 11.80 -1.80 0.64
CA ILE A 93 12.50 -2.91 1.27
C ILE A 93 13.99 -2.90 0.92
N SER A 94 14.32 -2.69 -0.35
CA SER A 94 15.69 -2.83 -0.87
C SER A 94 16.66 -1.78 -0.27
N PRO A 95 17.80 -2.20 0.33
CA PRO A 95 18.87 -1.34 0.85
C PRO A 95 19.43 -0.40 -0.21
N LYS A 96 19.44 -0.83 -1.49
CA LYS A 96 19.86 0.02 -2.63
C LYS A 96 19.02 1.29 -2.81
N TYR A 97 17.86 1.37 -2.17
CA TYR A 97 16.90 2.47 -2.30
C TYR A 97 16.55 3.08 -0.93
N LEU A 98 15.43 2.67 -0.33
CA LEU A 98 14.94 3.21 0.94
C LEU A 98 15.14 2.24 2.12
N GLY A 99 15.56 1.00 1.87
CA GLY A 99 15.61 -0.07 2.86
C GLY A 99 16.42 0.25 4.12
N ASP A 100 17.47 1.07 4.01
CA ASP A 100 18.30 1.51 5.14
C ASP A 100 17.68 2.66 5.94
N LYS A 101 16.70 3.36 5.35
CA LYS A 101 16.02 4.53 5.95
C LYS A 101 14.65 4.18 6.54
N VAL A 102 14.09 3.06 6.12
CA VAL A 102 12.77 2.57 6.55
C VAL A 102 12.96 1.58 7.69
N SER A 103 12.06 1.61 8.68
CA SER A 103 12.16 0.71 9.82
C SER A 103 11.89 -0.75 9.44
N GLU A 104 12.50 -1.68 10.18
CA GLU A 104 12.28 -3.12 10.02
C GLU A 104 10.81 -3.51 10.12
N ARG A 105 10.05 -2.79 10.95
CA ARG A 105 8.61 -3.03 11.12
C ARG A 105 7.83 -2.75 9.84
N VAL A 106 8.14 -1.66 9.14
CA VAL A 106 7.53 -1.32 7.85
C VAL A 106 7.94 -2.34 6.80
N LYS A 107 9.24 -2.67 6.68
CA LYS A 107 9.74 -3.67 5.73
C LYS A 107 9.07 -5.04 5.91
N THR A 108 9.02 -5.52 7.16
CA THR A 108 8.36 -6.78 7.51
C THR A 108 6.89 -6.78 7.12
N LYS A 109 6.17 -5.67 7.34
CA LYS A 109 4.75 -5.56 6.95
C LYS A 109 4.58 -5.61 5.43
N VAL A 110 5.42 -4.90 4.65
CA VAL A 110 5.38 -4.97 3.18
C VAL A 110 5.63 -6.40 2.68
N ILE A 111 6.67 -7.08 3.21
CA ILE A 111 7.00 -8.47 2.83
C ILE A 111 5.83 -9.41 3.14
N THR A 112 5.25 -9.28 4.33
CA THR A 112 4.11 -10.10 4.78
C THR A 112 2.88 -9.87 3.88
N MET A 113 2.60 -8.63 3.51
CA MET A 113 1.51 -8.29 2.59
C MET A 113 1.73 -8.89 1.21
N LEU A 114 2.92 -8.71 0.62
CA LEU A 114 3.27 -9.31 -0.66
C LEU A 114 3.10 -10.83 -0.65
N TYR A 115 3.61 -11.50 0.38
CA TYR A 115 3.40 -12.94 0.57
C TYR A 115 1.91 -13.31 0.66
N SER A 116 1.12 -12.56 1.42
CA SER A 116 -0.32 -12.84 1.55
C SER A 116 -1.04 -12.75 0.20
N TRP A 117 -0.61 -11.82 -0.67
CA TRP A 117 -1.18 -11.64 -2.00
C TRP A 117 -0.76 -12.72 -2.99
N THR A 118 0.43 -13.32 -2.88
CA THR A 118 0.78 -14.47 -3.72
C THR A 118 -0.14 -15.66 -3.47
N VAL A 119 -0.64 -15.80 -2.24
CA VAL A 119 -1.59 -16.84 -1.84
C VAL A 119 -3.03 -16.47 -2.21
N SER A 120 -3.45 -15.23 -1.94
CA SER A 120 -4.85 -14.81 -2.14
C SER A 120 -5.19 -14.39 -3.56
N LEU A 121 -4.19 -14.03 -4.37
CA LEU A 121 -4.33 -13.58 -5.76
C LEU A 121 -3.41 -14.40 -6.68
N PRO A 122 -3.62 -15.72 -6.80
CA PRO A 122 -2.73 -16.60 -7.56
C PRO A 122 -2.65 -16.24 -9.06
N ASP A 123 -3.68 -15.59 -9.60
CA ASP A 123 -3.73 -15.15 -11.00
C ASP A 123 -2.83 -13.92 -11.28
N GLU A 124 -2.40 -13.20 -10.24
CA GLU A 124 -1.54 -12.02 -10.36
C GLU A 124 -0.05 -12.41 -10.34
N ALA A 125 0.42 -13.05 -11.43
CA ALA A 125 1.78 -13.59 -11.54
C ALA A 125 2.89 -12.58 -11.18
N LYS A 126 2.68 -11.29 -11.48
CA LYS A 126 3.64 -10.22 -11.19
C LYS A 126 3.88 -10.01 -9.69
N ILE A 127 2.87 -10.26 -8.85
CA ILE A 127 3.02 -10.18 -7.39
C ILE A 127 3.96 -11.29 -6.92
N SER A 128 3.77 -12.52 -7.43
CA SER A 128 4.64 -13.66 -7.14
C SER A 128 6.08 -13.43 -7.62
N GLU A 129 6.26 -12.87 -8.81
CA GLU A 129 7.58 -12.49 -9.32
C GLU A 129 8.26 -11.44 -8.42
N ALA A 130 7.55 -10.38 -8.02
CA ALA A 130 8.07 -9.36 -7.12
C ALA A 130 8.48 -9.94 -5.76
N TYR A 131 7.65 -10.81 -5.18
CA TYR A 131 7.96 -11.49 -3.93
C TYR A 131 9.19 -12.41 -4.03
N HIS A 132 9.29 -13.21 -5.09
CA HIS A 132 10.44 -14.08 -5.30
C HIS A 132 11.73 -13.30 -5.56
N MET A 133 11.67 -12.18 -6.28
CA MET A 133 12.82 -11.31 -6.48
C MET A 133 13.35 -10.75 -5.15
N LEU A 134 12.48 -10.39 -4.21
CA LEU A 134 12.88 -9.98 -2.86
C LEU A 134 13.59 -11.12 -2.12
N LYS A 135 13.03 -12.34 -2.18
CA LYS A 135 13.62 -13.52 -1.52
C LYS A 135 15.00 -13.89 -2.09
N LEU A 136 15.18 -13.80 -3.40
CA LEU A 136 16.46 -14.09 -4.06
C LEU A 136 17.55 -13.07 -3.74
N GLN A 137 17.18 -11.84 -3.35
CA GLN A 137 18.13 -10.81 -2.93
C GLN A 137 18.66 -11.02 -1.50
N GLY A 138 18.22 -12.07 -0.79
CA GLY A 138 18.76 -12.47 0.50
C GLY A 138 18.07 -11.83 1.72
N GLU A 139 16.85 -11.32 1.56
CA GLU A 139 16.03 -10.72 2.63
C GLU A 139 14.83 -11.59 3.08
#